data_AF-A0A931LIU4-F1
#
_entry.id   AF-A0A931LIU4-F1
#
_cell.length_a   1.000
_cell.length_b   1.000
_cell.length_c   1.000
_cell.angle_alpha   90.00
_cell.angle_beta   90.00
_cell.angle_gamma   90.00
#
_symmetry.space_group_name_H-M   'P 1'
#
loop_
_entity.id
_entity.type
_entity.pdbx_description
1 polymer ?
#
loop_
_entity_poly.entity_id
_entity_poly.type
_entity_poly.pdbx_seq_one_letter_code
_entity_poly.pdbx_strand_id
1 'polypeptide(L)'
;AQFGDIDNDGRADLFIAKGNVDQMPSNAIHDPNNLLMQQADGSFVEKADVAGVATMARSRGAALADFDGDGLLDLVVVNRRAPMELYRNITPATGHWLGIALTQPGGNRDAIGAVVTVTAGNLVQDQQISIGGGHAGGQAIPLHFGLGGATAASITVRWPDGTTSPAIPARLDSVMSIAKPAG
;
A
#
# COMPACT_ATOMS: atom_id res chain seq x y z
N ALA A 1 3.91 3.86 -10.66
CA ALA A 1 3.72 4.49 -9.35
C ALA A 1 2.92 3.54 -8.46
N GLN A 2 3.06 3.66 -7.15
CA GLN A 2 2.38 2.85 -6.14
C GLN A 2 1.84 3.77 -5.05
N PHE A 3 0.61 3.51 -4.61
CA PHE A 3 0.01 4.17 -3.45
C PHE A 3 0.15 3.27 -2.23
N GLY A 4 0.34 3.88 -1.06
CA GLY A 4 0.38 3.20 0.23
C GLY A 4 0.54 4.22 1.35
N ASP A 5 0.03 3.91 2.53
CA ASP A 5 0.18 4.74 3.73
C ASP A 5 1.49 4.36 4.42
N ILE A 6 2.54 5.16 4.21
CA ILE A 6 3.92 4.79 4.56
C ILE A 6 4.25 5.10 6.03
N ASP A 7 3.56 6.08 6.62
CA ASP A 7 3.72 6.48 8.02
C ASP A 7 2.51 6.17 8.93
N ASN A 8 1.57 5.38 8.40
CA ASN A 8 0.36 4.88 9.04
C ASN A 8 -0.57 5.98 9.57
N ASP A 9 -0.67 7.10 8.87
CA ASP A 9 -1.41 8.27 9.34
C ASP A 9 -2.83 8.40 8.76
N GLY A 10 -3.25 7.39 7.99
CA GLY A 10 -4.56 7.27 7.38
C GLY A 10 -4.66 7.94 6.01
N ARG A 11 -3.55 8.37 5.42
CA ARG A 11 -3.48 9.04 4.11
C ARG A 11 -2.62 8.24 3.14
N ALA A 12 -2.98 8.27 1.87
CA ALA A 12 -2.26 7.51 0.86
C ALA A 12 -1.09 8.34 0.29
N ASP A 13 0.12 7.89 0.55
CA ASP A 13 1.33 8.43 -0.07
C ASP A 13 1.55 7.83 -1.46
N LEU A 14 2.49 8.41 -2.21
CA LEU A 14 2.75 8.03 -3.58
C LEU A 14 4.24 7.84 -3.86
N PHE A 15 4.62 6.60 -4.16
CA PHE A 15 5.93 6.28 -4.70
C PHE A 15 5.91 6.25 -6.24
N ILE A 16 6.87 6.90 -6.87
CA ILE A 16 7.00 6.95 -8.34
C ILE A 16 8.35 6.36 -8.75
N ALA A 17 8.31 5.12 -9.24
CA ALA A 17 9.41 4.52 -9.97
C ALA A 17 9.65 5.29 -11.28
N LYS A 18 10.82 5.91 -11.39
CA LYS A 18 11.30 6.68 -12.54
C LYS A 18 12.53 6.02 -13.17
N GLY A 19 12.77 6.36 -14.42
CA GLY A 19 13.95 5.89 -15.11
C GLY A 19 13.87 6.10 -16.60
N ASN A 20 14.89 6.72 -17.18
CA ASN A 20 14.89 7.09 -18.59
C ASN A 20 14.72 5.88 -19.54
N VAL A 21 14.05 6.10 -20.67
CA VAL A 21 13.71 5.06 -21.67
C VAL A 21 14.96 4.62 -22.45
N ASP A 22 15.90 5.55 -22.69
CA ASP A 22 17.18 5.31 -23.36
C ASP A 22 18.31 6.19 -22.76
N GLN A 23 19.57 6.00 -23.18
CA GLN A 23 20.66 6.95 -22.89
C GLN A 23 20.41 8.26 -23.65
N MET A 24 19.45 9.07 -23.18
CA MET A 24 19.34 10.46 -23.60
C MET A 24 20.37 11.27 -22.82
N PRO A 25 21.40 11.88 -23.45
CA PRO A 25 22.50 12.56 -22.76
C PRO A 25 22.12 13.87 -22.03
N SER A 26 20.83 14.19 -21.90
CA SER A 26 20.32 15.45 -21.34
C SER A 26 19.76 15.28 -19.92
N ASN A 27 19.14 16.34 -19.38
CA ASN A 27 18.64 16.51 -18.00
C ASN A 27 17.90 15.30 -17.39
N ALA A 28 17.35 14.40 -18.19
CA ALA A 28 16.67 13.18 -17.74
C ALA A 28 17.60 12.06 -17.21
N ILE A 29 18.92 12.26 -17.17
CA ILE A 29 19.86 11.35 -16.48
C ILE A 29 19.78 11.47 -14.96
N HIS A 30 19.38 12.64 -14.43
CA HIS A 30 19.33 12.94 -13.01
C HIS A 30 17.89 13.05 -12.50
N ASP A 31 17.03 12.10 -12.88
CA ASP A 31 15.64 12.04 -12.46
C ASP A 31 15.43 10.87 -11.50
N PRO A 32 15.59 11.08 -10.18
CA PRO A 32 15.50 10.02 -9.19
C PRO A 32 14.05 9.55 -9.02
N ASN A 33 13.86 8.37 -8.42
CA ASN A 33 12.55 8.00 -7.91
C ASN A 33 12.00 9.06 -6.95
N ASN A 34 10.68 9.23 -6.93
CA ASN A 34 10.02 10.14 -5.98
C ASN A 34 9.24 9.37 -4.93
N LEU A 35 9.18 9.98 -3.74
CA LEU A 35 8.30 9.60 -2.65
C LEU A 35 7.56 10.87 -2.23
N LEU A 36 6.26 10.89 -2.46
CA LEU A 36 5.40 12.04 -2.20
C LEU A 36 4.51 11.69 -1.01
N MET A 37 4.74 12.34 0.13
CA MET A 37 3.98 12.14 1.37
C MET A 37 2.76 13.07 1.41
N GLN A 38 1.56 12.52 1.58
CA GLN A 38 0.32 13.30 1.58
C GLN A 38 0.15 14.06 2.91
N GLN A 39 -0.14 15.36 2.83
CA GLN A 39 -0.40 16.21 3.99
C GLN A 39 -1.91 16.28 4.31
N ALA A 40 -2.25 16.72 5.52
CA ALA A 40 -3.64 16.83 5.97
C ALA A 40 -4.50 17.80 5.12
N ASP A 41 -3.88 18.75 4.44
CA ASP A 41 -4.56 19.68 3.51
C ASP A 41 -4.71 19.12 2.08
N GLY A 42 -4.27 17.88 1.85
CA GLY A 42 -4.31 17.20 0.55
C GLY A 42 -3.14 17.53 -0.37
N SER A 43 -2.21 18.39 0.05
CA SER A 43 -0.96 18.63 -0.68
C SER A 43 0.02 17.45 -0.52
N PHE A 44 1.07 17.43 -1.34
CA PHE A 44 2.12 16.41 -1.29
C PHE A 44 3.50 17.03 -1.08
N VAL A 45 4.33 16.40 -0.26
CA VAL A 45 5.71 16.81 -0.01
C VAL A 45 6.67 15.71 -0.50
N GLU A 46 7.64 16.08 -1.32
CA GLU A 46 8.71 15.18 -1.78
C GLU A 46 9.65 14.84 -0.61
N LYS A 47 9.89 13.55 -0.40
CA LYS A 47 10.69 13.00 0.70
C LYS A 47 11.66 11.90 0.27
N ALA A 48 11.84 11.62 -1.02
CA ALA A 48 12.62 10.46 -1.46
C ALA A 48 14.08 10.50 -0.99
N ASP A 49 14.69 11.68 -1.01
CA ASP A 49 16.10 11.87 -0.60
C ASP A 49 16.26 11.59 0.89
N VAL A 50 15.39 12.18 1.71
CA VAL A 50 15.39 11.99 3.17
C VAL A 50 15.08 10.54 3.55
N ALA A 51 14.20 9.88 2.81
CA ALA A 51 13.86 8.46 3.01
C ALA A 51 14.91 7.50 2.42
N GLY A 52 15.92 8.00 1.70
CA GLY A 52 16.97 7.18 1.09
C GLY A 52 16.52 6.36 -0.12
N VAL A 53 15.39 6.70 -0.73
CA VAL A 53 14.79 5.99 -1.88
C VAL A 53 14.89 6.75 -3.20
N ALA A 54 15.58 7.89 -3.22
CA ALA A 54 15.86 8.72 -4.40
C ALA A 54 16.92 8.11 -5.34
N THR A 55 16.81 6.82 -5.66
CA THR A 55 17.73 6.14 -6.57
C THR A 55 17.66 6.73 -7.97
N MET A 56 18.83 6.86 -8.60
CA MET A 56 18.99 7.25 -10.02
C MET A 56 19.01 6.04 -10.95
N ALA A 57 18.83 4.82 -10.41
CA ALA A 57 18.69 3.63 -11.21
C ALA A 57 17.46 3.73 -12.13
N ARG A 58 17.51 3.03 -13.27
CA ARG A 58 16.40 3.06 -14.24
C ARG A 58 15.28 2.14 -13.80
N SER A 59 14.46 2.60 -12.86
CA SER A 59 13.33 1.85 -12.32
C SER A 59 12.26 1.56 -13.39
N ARG A 60 11.61 0.40 -13.27
CA ARG A 60 10.55 -0.06 -14.17
C ARG A 60 9.30 -0.52 -13.45
N GLY A 61 9.46 -0.95 -12.20
CA GLY A 61 8.35 -1.35 -11.34
C GLY A 61 8.73 -1.12 -9.89
N ALA A 62 7.70 -0.99 -9.06
CA ALA A 62 7.84 -0.98 -7.62
C ALA A 62 6.61 -1.64 -7.00
N ALA A 63 6.75 -2.15 -5.78
CA ALA A 63 5.64 -2.61 -4.96
C ALA A 63 5.88 -2.17 -3.50
N LEU A 64 4.78 -1.86 -2.82
CA LEU A 64 4.74 -1.61 -1.40
C LEU A 64 4.04 -2.79 -0.72
N ALA A 65 4.63 -3.31 0.35
CA ALA A 65 4.07 -4.37 1.18
C ALA A 65 4.83 -4.40 2.51
N ASP A 66 4.16 -4.81 3.58
CA ASP A 66 4.84 -5.15 4.84
C ASP A 66 5.50 -6.53 4.69
N PHE A 67 6.81 -6.57 4.37
CA PHE A 67 7.49 -7.82 4.04
C PHE A 67 7.96 -8.59 5.28
N ASP A 68 8.22 -7.90 6.39
CA ASP A 68 8.70 -8.51 7.62
C ASP A 68 7.63 -8.63 8.72
N GLY A 69 6.44 -8.08 8.49
CA GLY A 69 5.28 -8.19 9.36
C GLY A 69 5.30 -7.22 10.54
N ASP A 70 6.08 -6.13 10.45
CA ASP A 70 6.22 -5.14 11.51
C ASP A 70 5.18 -4.00 11.44
N GLY A 71 4.34 -4.01 10.41
CA GLY A 71 3.26 -3.02 10.22
C GLY A 71 3.67 -1.77 9.46
N LEU A 72 4.90 -1.73 8.95
CA LEU A 72 5.37 -0.66 8.07
C LEU A 72 5.42 -1.17 6.64
N LEU A 73 4.94 -0.35 5.70
CA LEU A 73 5.09 -0.68 4.29
C LEU A 73 6.55 -0.54 3.87
N ASP A 74 7.15 -1.66 3.48
CA ASP A 74 8.44 -1.73 2.81
C ASP A 74 8.30 -1.48 1.32
N LEU A 75 9.43 -1.21 0.65
CA LEU A 75 9.49 -0.91 -0.77
C LEU A 75 10.43 -1.85 -1.50
N VAL A 76 9.95 -2.48 -2.57
CA VAL A 76 10.80 -3.14 -3.56
C VAL A 76 10.78 -2.36 -4.87
N VAL A 77 11.95 -2.17 -5.48
CA VAL A 77 12.12 -1.49 -6.77
C VAL A 77 12.84 -2.41 -7.75
N VAL A 78 12.26 -2.57 -8.94
CA VAL A 78 12.85 -3.35 -10.04
C VAL A 78 13.48 -2.41 -11.05
N ASN A 79 14.77 -2.59 -11.29
CA ASN A 79 15.57 -1.74 -12.15
C ASN A 79 15.95 -2.41 -13.46
N ARG A 80 16.02 -1.62 -14.54
CA ARG A 80 16.51 -2.07 -15.84
C ARG A 80 18.03 -2.05 -15.85
N ARG A 81 18.67 -3.21 -16.10
CA ARG A 81 20.13 -3.37 -16.20
C ARG A 81 20.88 -2.92 -14.94
N ALA A 82 20.23 -3.02 -13.78
CA ALA A 82 20.81 -2.81 -12.45
C ALA A 82 20.13 -3.78 -11.48
N PRO A 83 20.73 -4.05 -10.31
CA PRO A 83 20.10 -4.88 -9.28
C PRO A 83 18.73 -4.35 -8.86
N MET A 84 17.85 -5.25 -8.42
CA MET A 84 16.67 -4.86 -7.65
C MET A 84 17.10 -4.25 -6.31
N GLU A 85 16.30 -3.34 -5.80
CA GLU A 85 16.51 -2.71 -4.51
C GLU A 85 15.36 -3.10 -3.58
N LEU A 86 15.67 -3.45 -2.34
CA LEU A 86 14.71 -3.71 -1.27
C LEU A 86 15.02 -2.74 -0.14
N TYR A 87 14.03 -1.96 0.26
CA TYR A 87 14.13 -0.97 1.32
C TYR A 87 13.19 -1.39 2.44
N ARG A 88 13.77 -1.53 3.63
CA ARG A 88 12.99 -1.72 4.85
C ARG A 88 12.58 -0.36 5.41
N ASN A 89 11.30 -0.18 5.68
CA ASN A 89 10.81 1.02 6.36
C ASN A 89 11.11 0.92 7.86
N ILE A 90 11.74 1.96 8.41
CA ILE A 90 12.16 2.04 9.82
C ILE A 90 11.63 3.31 10.49
N THR A 91 10.58 3.91 9.92
CA THR A 91 10.00 5.15 10.41
C THR A 91 9.56 4.97 11.87
N PRO A 92 10.08 5.77 12.82
CA PRO A 92 9.73 5.62 14.22
C PRO A 92 8.37 6.27 14.52
N ALA A 93 7.70 5.75 15.56
CA ALA A 93 6.49 6.36 16.13
C ALA A 93 5.36 6.62 15.12
N THR A 94 5.17 5.70 14.18
CA THR A 94 4.04 5.70 13.24
C THR A 94 2.73 5.40 13.96
N GLY A 95 1.60 5.64 13.27
CA GLY A 95 0.28 5.29 13.78
C GLY A 95 0.01 3.79 13.87
N HIS A 96 -1.15 3.44 14.42
CA HIS A 96 -1.70 2.10 14.40
C HIS A 96 -1.99 1.65 12.96
N TRP A 97 -2.04 0.33 12.74
CA TRP A 97 -2.26 -0.22 11.40
C TRP A 97 -3.14 -1.47 11.39
N LEU A 98 -3.62 -1.85 10.21
CA LEU A 98 -4.32 -3.11 9.95
C LEU A 98 -3.90 -3.70 8.61
N GLY A 99 -3.55 -4.99 8.62
CA GLY A 99 -3.51 -5.82 7.43
C GLY A 99 -4.81 -6.61 7.28
N ILE A 100 -5.46 -6.60 6.11
CA ILE A 100 -6.70 -7.37 5.88
C ILE A 100 -6.51 -8.32 4.70
N ALA A 101 -6.60 -9.63 4.98
CA ALA A 101 -6.64 -10.70 3.98
C ALA A 101 -8.05 -11.29 3.92
N LEU A 102 -8.65 -11.34 2.73
CA LEU A 102 -9.97 -11.92 2.54
C LEU A 102 -9.87 -13.32 1.94
N THR A 103 -10.80 -14.19 2.32
CA THR A 103 -10.98 -15.49 1.66
C THR A 103 -12.45 -15.77 1.37
N GLN A 104 -12.74 -16.47 0.28
CA GLN A 104 -14.09 -16.96 -0.01
C GLN A 104 -14.09 -18.35 -0.67
N PRO A 105 -15.21 -19.10 -0.58
CA PRO A 105 -15.36 -20.36 -1.31
C PRO A 105 -15.34 -20.20 -2.83
N GLY A 106 -15.10 -21.29 -3.55
CA GLY A 106 -15.12 -21.34 -5.02
C GLY A 106 -13.79 -20.97 -5.67
N GLY A 107 -13.83 -20.56 -6.95
CA GLY A 107 -12.62 -20.30 -7.76
C GLY A 107 -11.91 -18.99 -7.43
N ASN A 108 -12.63 -17.95 -7.03
CA ASN A 108 -12.07 -16.65 -6.67
C ASN A 108 -11.71 -16.64 -5.17
N ARG A 109 -10.71 -17.42 -4.76
CA ARG A 109 -10.43 -17.68 -3.33
C ARG A 109 -10.01 -16.45 -2.54
N ASP A 110 -9.35 -15.49 -3.18
CA ASP A 110 -8.84 -14.26 -2.54
C ASP A 110 -9.86 -13.11 -2.57
N ALA A 111 -11.11 -13.42 -2.93
CA ALA A 111 -12.19 -12.44 -3.02
C ALA A 111 -11.85 -11.22 -3.91
N ILE A 112 -11.17 -11.45 -5.03
CA ILE A 112 -10.87 -10.42 -6.02
C ILE A 112 -12.17 -9.69 -6.41
N GLY A 113 -12.13 -8.36 -6.36
CA GLY A 113 -13.26 -7.47 -6.58
C GLY A 113 -13.96 -7.01 -5.29
N ALA A 114 -13.68 -7.63 -4.15
CA ALA A 114 -14.23 -7.21 -2.85
C ALA A 114 -13.71 -5.82 -2.46
N VAL A 115 -14.57 -5.06 -1.78
CA VAL A 115 -14.20 -3.77 -1.19
C VAL A 115 -14.24 -3.89 0.33
N VAL A 116 -13.13 -3.52 0.95
CA VAL A 116 -12.95 -3.45 2.40
C VAL A 116 -13.06 -1.99 2.81
N THR A 117 -13.98 -1.71 3.71
CA THR A 117 -14.14 -0.41 4.35
C THR A 117 -13.66 -0.52 5.79
N VAL A 118 -12.70 0.31 6.17
CA VAL A 118 -12.23 0.45 7.56
C VAL A 118 -12.69 1.80 8.10
N THR A 119 -13.38 1.77 9.25
CA THR A 119 -13.84 2.97 9.96
C THR A 119 -13.15 3.07 11.32
N ALA A 120 -12.45 4.17 11.57
CA ALA A 120 -11.71 4.44 12.80
C ALA A 120 -11.99 5.89 13.27
N GLY A 121 -13.03 6.07 14.09
CA GLY A 121 -13.52 7.40 14.44
C GLY A 121 -14.05 8.15 13.22
N ASN A 122 -13.41 9.26 12.85
CA ASN A 122 -13.77 10.05 11.65
C ASN A 122 -13.03 9.59 10.38
N LEU A 123 -12.04 8.71 10.51
CA LEU A 123 -11.31 8.15 9.38
C LEU A 123 -12.13 7.02 8.78
N VAL A 124 -12.40 7.11 7.48
CA VAL A 124 -13.04 6.05 6.70
C VAL A 124 -12.19 5.82 5.45
N GLN A 125 -11.73 4.58 5.26
CA GLN A 125 -10.92 4.18 4.12
C GLN A 125 -11.58 3.01 3.40
N ASP A 126 -11.67 3.12 2.07
CA ASP A 126 -12.14 2.07 1.19
C ASP A 126 -11.00 1.58 0.31
N GLN A 127 -10.74 0.28 0.30
CA GLN A 127 -9.80 -0.35 -0.62
C GLN A 127 -10.42 -1.57 -1.30
N GLN A 128 -10.17 -1.72 -2.60
CA GLN A 128 -10.65 -2.84 -3.39
C GLN A 128 -9.53 -3.85 -3.66
N ILE A 129 -9.77 -5.13 -3.37
CA ILE A 129 -8.88 -6.20 -3.82
C ILE A 129 -8.96 -6.28 -5.34
N SER A 130 -7.85 -6.01 -6.01
CA SER A 130 -7.77 -5.98 -7.47
C SER A 130 -6.66 -6.92 -7.96
N ILE A 131 -6.83 -7.47 -9.18
CA ILE A 131 -5.71 -8.10 -9.91
C ILE A 131 -5.05 -7.03 -10.77
N GLY A 132 -3.74 -6.88 -10.63
CA GLY A 132 -2.96 -5.88 -11.36
C GLY A 132 -2.70 -4.60 -10.56
N GLY A 133 -1.65 -3.87 -10.93
CA GLY A 133 -1.25 -2.62 -10.31
C GLY A 133 0.13 -2.17 -10.81
N GLY A 134 0.29 -0.89 -11.15
CA GLY A 134 1.53 -0.39 -11.77
C GLY A 134 1.79 -0.96 -13.17
N HIS A 135 3.00 -0.76 -13.71
CA HIS A 135 3.37 -1.26 -15.05
C HIS A 135 3.75 -2.74 -14.99
N ALA A 136 2.88 -3.61 -15.50
CA ALA A 136 3.04 -5.08 -15.49
C ALA A 136 3.24 -5.70 -14.09
N GLY A 137 2.69 -5.06 -13.04
CA GLY A 137 2.73 -5.52 -11.66
C GLY A 137 1.36 -5.91 -11.10
N GLY A 138 1.33 -6.30 -9.83
CA GLY A 138 0.12 -6.56 -9.03
C GLY A 138 0.12 -5.75 -7.73
N GLN A 139 -0.99 -5.80 -7.00
CA GLN A 139 -1.06 -5.39 -5.59
C GLN A 139 -0.86 -6.63 -4.71
N ALA A 140 -0.05 -6.50 -3.66
CA ALA A 140 0.09 -7.55 -2.67
C ALA A 140 -1.13 -7.56 -1.75
N ILE A 141 -1.54 -8.77 -1.32
CA ILE A 141 -2.39 -8.94 -0.14
C ILE A 141 -1.47 -9.33 1.03
N PRO A 142 -1.80 -8.98 2.29
CA PRO A 142 -3.01 -8.29 2.75
C PRO A 142 -3.10 -6.81 2.33
N LEU A 143 -4.32 -6.26 2.28
CA LEU A 143 -4.55 -4.81 2.14
C LEU A 143 -4.07 -4.10 3.41
N HIS A 144 -3.36 -2.99 3.26
CA HIS A 144 -2.79 -2.23 4.37
C HIS A 144 -3.58 -0.96 4.63
N PHE A 145 -3.90 -0.69 5.91
CA PHE A 145 -4.59 0.52 6.35
C PHE A 145 -3.82 1.12 7.53
N GLY A 146 -3.31 2.34 7.39
CA GLY A 146 -2.88 3.13 8.53
C GLY A 146 -4.07 3.75 9.23
N LEU A 147 -4.03 3.84 10.55
CA LEU A 147 -5.15 4.28 11.39
C LEU A 147 -4.79 5.52 12.22
N GLY A 148 -3.57 6.03 12.10
CA GLY A 148 -3.06 7.11 12.92
C GLY A 148 -3.14 6.76 14.41
N GLY A 149 -3.59 7.73 15.22
CA GLY A 149 -3.78 7.54 16.66
C GLY A 149 -5.10 6.86 17.07
N ALA A 150 -5.85 6.26 16.15
CA ALA A 150 -7.13 5.65 16.50
C ALA A 150 -6.94 4.40 17.38
N THR A 151 -7.69 4.32 18.48
CA THR A 151 -7.60 3.19 19.43
C THR A 151 -8.65 2.10 19.21
N ALA A 152 -9.52 2.28 18.21
CA ALA A 152 -10.55 1.32 17.82
C ALA A 152 -10.92 1.53 16.35
N ALA A 153 -11.22 0.43 15.66
CA ALA A 153 -11.70 0.44 14.29
C ALA A 153 -12.70 -0.69 14.04
N SER A 154 -13.53 -0.55 13.01
CA SER A 154 -14.42 -1.58 12.51
C SER A 154 -14.23 -1.78 11.02
N ILE A 155 -14.51 -2.99 10.56
CA ILE A 155 -14.32 -3.43 9.19
C ILE A 155 -15.67 -3.86 8.62
N THR A 156 -16.00 -3.43 7.42
CA THR A 156 -17.07 -4.03 6.61
C THR A 156 -16.50 -4.48 5.27
N VAL A 157 -17.04 -5.57 4.74
CA VAL A 157 -16.61 -6.14 3.46
C VAL A 157 -17.81 -6.23 2.53
N ARG A 158 -17.74 -5.56 1.39
CA ARG A 158 -18.61 -5.82 0.24
C ARG A 158 -17.95 -6.89 -0.63
N TRP A 159 -18.52 -8.08 -0.65
CA TRP A 159 -18.00 -9.23 -1.39
C TRP A 159 -18.21 -9.09 -2.90
N PRO A 160 -17.49 -9.87 -3.73
CA PRO A 160 -17.59 -9.77 -5.19
C PRO A 160 -18.98 -10.07 -5.77
N ASP A 161 -19.84 -10.78 -5.03
CA ASP A 161 -21.23 -11.06 -5.41
C ASP A 161 -22.22 -9.98 -4.96
N GLY A 162 -21.73 -8.87 -4.37
CA GLY A 162 -22.54 -7.75 -3.90
C GLY A 162 -23.07 -7.91 -2.47
N THR A 163 -22.91 -9.07 -1.83
CA THR A 163 -23.28 -9.23 -0.41
C THR A 163 -22.35 -8.41 0.49
N THR A 164 -22.83 -7.96 1.65
CA THR A 164 -22.04 -7.15 2.60
C THR A 164 -22.01 -7.83 3.97
N SER A 165 -20.84 -7.86 4.60
CA SER A 165 -20.70 -8.37 5.96
C SER A 165 -21.33 -7.42 6.99
N PRO A 166 -21.72 -7.90 8.18
CA PRO A 166 -21.88 -7.01 9.33
C PRO A 166 -20.54 -6.31 9.66
N ALA A 167 -20.60 -5.28 10.52
CA ALA A 167 -19.40 -4.64 11.04
C ALA A 167 -18.62 -5.62 11.95
N ILE A 168 -17.33 -5.76 11.67
CA ILE A 168 -16.41 -6.64 12.40
C ILE A 168 -15.47 -5.75 13.22
N PRO A 169 -15.37 -5.91 14.54
CA PRO A 169 -14.37 -5.20 15.35
C PRO A 169 -12.96 -5.54 14.89
N ALA A 170 -12.13 -4.52 14.66
CA ALA A 170 -10.75 -4.73 14.24
C ALA A 170 -9.83 -5.01 15.44
N ARG A 171 -8.85 -5.89 15.23
CA ARG A 171 -7.70 -6.05 16.12
C ARG A 171 -6.55 -5.23 15.55
N LEU A 172 -6.36 -4.03 16.09
CA LEU A 172 -5.31 -3.09 15.70
C LEU A 172 -3.92 -3.74 15.77
N ASP A 173 -2.99 -3.22 14.98
CA ASP A 173 -1.59 -3.62 14.89
C ASP A 173 -1.43 -5.10 14.55
N SER A 174 -2.25 -5.56 13.61
CA SER A 174 -2.23 -6.96 13.21
C SER A 174 -2.77 -7.20 11.81
N VAL A 175 -2.41 -8.35 11.27
CA VAL A 175 -3.08 -8.92 10.09
C VAL A 175 -4.30 -9.73 10.53
N MET A 176 -5.45 -9.41 9.94
CA MET A 176 -6.72 -10.12 10.12
C MET A 176 -7.07 -10.89 8.84
N SER A 177 -7.37 -12.18 8.99
CA SER A 177 -7.97 -12.99 7.93
C SER A 177 -9.48 -13.05 8.11
N ILE A 178 -10.24 -12.60 7.12
CA ILE A 178 -11.70 -12.57 7.14
C ILE A 178 -12.23 -13.50 6.04
N ALA A 179 -12.94 -14.55 6.44
CA ALA A 179 -13.58 -15.48 5.53
C ALA A 179 -15.03 -15.06 5.25
N LYS A 180 -15.45 -15.16 3.99
CA LYS A 180 -16.86 -15.04 3.63
C LYS A 180 -17.64 -16.17 4.30
N PRO A 181 -18.72 -15.87 5.05
CA PRO A 181 -19.58 -16.90 5.59
C PRO A 181 -20.12 -17.81 4.48
N ALA A 182 -20.27 -19.11 4.78
CA ALA A 182 -21.04 -19.98 3.90
C ALA A 182 -22.50 -19.49 3.86
N GLY A 183 -23.02 -19.28 2.65
CA GLY A 183 -24.43 -18.97 2.41
C GLY A 183 -25.32 -20.20 2.51
#